data_AF-I4GS45-F1
#
_entry.id   AF-I4GS45-F1
#
_cell.length_a   1.000
_cell.length_b   1.000
_cell.length_c   1.000
_cell.angle_alpha   90.00
_cell.angle_beta   90.00
_cell.angle_gamma   90.00
#
_symmetry.space_group_name_H-M   'P 1'
#
loop_
_entity.id
_entity.type
_entity.pdbx_description
1 polymer ?
#
loop_
_entity_poly.entity_id
_entity_poly.type
_entity_poly.pdbx_seq_one_letter_code
_entity_poly.pdbx_strand_id
1 'polypeptide(L)'
;MQVTDLYIYPIKSCRGIQLSQAEVTPKGLLWDREMMLVNGKGKFITQREYPQLARVSVTMTEDNFSLKTSQDSLTFCPNFTGEKRAVQIWESHTIAIDQGDEIAEWFEKILDIPCRLVRQSPDYPRPANPRYAGNDHTPVSFADGYPILLTNTASLEDLNQRLVAPVPMNRFRPNIVISSDRAFSESSWQKIAIGEINYALVKPCSRCIITTTDQETGRRNPQQEPLKTLSTFRRFPGGIMFGENVIPEKIGTIKVGDPITVI
;
A
#
# COMPACT_ATOMS: atom_id res chain seq x y z
N MET A 1 20.16 12.13 3.05
CA MET A 1 19.07 11.33 2.46
C MET A 1 17.93 12.26 2.13
N GLN A 2 17.12 11.94 1.11
CA GLN A 2 15.94 12.72 0.73
C GLN A 2 14.85 11.81 0.17
N VAL A 3 13.60 12.28 0.19
CA VAL A 3 12.47 11.61 -0.48
C VAL A 3 12.70 11.62 -1.99
N THR A 4 12.67 10.45 -2.63
CA THR A 4 12.78 10.32 -4.10
C THR A 4 11.43 10.15 -4.74
N ASP A 5 10.52 9.40 -4.10
CA ASP A 5 9.20 9.12 -4.65
C ASP A 5 8.15 9.01 -3.54
N LEU A 6 6.95 9.47 -3.87
CA LEU A 6 5.76 9.31 -3.04
C LEU A 6 4.71 8.54 -3.84
N TYR A 7 4.05 7.60 -3.18
CA TYR A 7 2.96 6.82 -3.77
C TYR A 7 1.80 6.64 -2.80
N ILE A 8 0.60 6.68 -3.37
CA ILE A 8 -0.61 6.20 -2.71
C ILE A 8 -1.23 5.07 -3.54
N TYR A 9 -1.97 4.18 -2.90
CA TYR A 9 -2.68 3.09 -3.57
C TYR A 9 -4.13 3.13 -3.09
N PRO A 10 -4.96 4.00 -3.70
CA PRO A 10 -6.28 4.33 -3.13
C PRO A 10 -7.18 3.12 -2.94
N ILE A 11 -7.10 2.18 -3.88
CA ILE A 11 -7.77 0.89 -3.81
C ILE A 11 -6.73 -0.18 -3.50
N LYS A 12 -6.94 -0.92 -2.40
CA LYS A 12 -6.12 -2.06 -2.00
C LYS A 12 -5.96 -3.01 -3.20
N SER A 13 -4.72 -3.42 -3.47
CA SER A 13 -4.34 -4.36 -4.55
C SER A 13 -4.32 -3.81 -5.98
N CYS A 14 -4.85 -2.62 -6.24
CA CYS A 14 -4.75 -1.94 -7.53
C CYS A 14 -3.41 -1.20 -7.69
N ARG A 15 -3.15 -0.60 -8.86
CA ARG A 15 -1.93 0.20 -9.09
C ARG A 15 -1.87 1.43 -8.19
N GLY A 16 -0.66 1.86 -7.90
CA GLY A 16 -0.40 3.10 -7.17
C GLY A 16 -0.40 4.32 -8.08
N ILE A 17 -0.61 5.48 -7.47
CA ILE A 17 -0.47 6.80 -8.06
C ILE A 17 0.83 7.40 -7.52
N GLN A 18 1.72 7.81 -8.42
CA GLN A 18 2.92 8.56 -8.04
C GLN A 18 2.52 10.02 -7.79
N LEU A 19 3.05 10.60 -6.71
CA LEU A 19 2.75 11.96 -6.29
C LEU A 19 4.04 12.78 -6.22
N SER A 20 3.93 14.09 -6.46
CA SER A 20 4.99 15.07 -6.16
C SER A 20 4.95 15.55 -4.72
N GLN A 21 3.77 15.51 -4.10
CA GLN A 21 3.52 15.84 -2.70
C GLN A 21 2.38 15.00 -2.13
N ALA A 22 2.39 14.76 -0.82
CA ALA A 22 1.34 14.02 -0.14
C ALA A 22 1.01 14.64 1.21
N GLU A 23 -0.28 14.73 1.52
CA GLU A 23 -0.76 15.04 2.86
C GLU A 23 -0.60 13.79 3.75
N VAL A 24 -0.04 14.00 4.94
CA VAL A 24 0.18 13.00 5.97
C VAL A 24 -0.94 13.12 6.98
N THR A 25 -1.67 12.02 7.16
CA THR A 25 -2.74 11.86 8.13
C THR A 25 -2.33 10.85 9.20
N PRO A 26 -3.06 10.71 10.32
CA PRO A 26 -2.80 9.66 11.30
C PRO A 26 -2.87 8.24 10.71
N LYS A 27 -3.64 8.05 9.63
CA LYS A 27 -3.79 6.76 8.92
C LYS A 27 -2.73 6.51 7.85
N GLY A 28 -1.80 7.46 7.64
CA GLY A 28 -0.78 7.42 6.59
C GLY A 28 -0.99 8.52 5.57
N LEU A 29 -0.51 8.33 4.34
CA LEU A 29 -0.73 9.30 3.27
C LEU A 29 -2.22 9.35 2.92
N LEU A 30 -2.76 10.56 2.72
CA LEU A 30 -4.17 10.77 2.38
C LEU A 30 -4.57 9.89 1.17
N TRP A 31 -5.77 9.31 1.24
CA TRP A 31 -6.32 8.34 0.28
C TRP A 31 -5.67 6.96 0.24
N ASP A 32 -4.54 6.72 0.90
CA ASP A 32 -3.84 5.44 0.80
C ASP A 32 -4.64 4.26 1.40
N ARG A 33 -5.01 3.31 0.53
CA ARG A 33 -5.84 2.12 0.84
C ARG A 33 -7.12 2.46 1.62
N GLU A 34 -7.74 3.62 1.35
CA GLU A 34 -9.04 3.93 1.93
C GLU A 34 -10.18 3.08 1.35
N MET A 35 -9.95 2.45 0.19
CA MET A 35 -10.89 1.56 -0.45
C MET A 35 -10.34 0.14 -0.60
N MET A 36 -11.22 -0.85 -0.59
CA MET A 36 -10.90 -2.24 -0.92
C MET A 36 -12.09 -2.93 -1.59
N LEU A 37 -11.81 -4.01 -2.31
CA LEU A 37 -12.85 -4.91 -2.80
C LEU A 37 -13.24 -5.93 -1.73
N VAL A 38 -14.52 -6.27 -1.67
CA VAL A 38 -15.06 -7.34 -0.83
C VAL A 38 -15.94 -8.27 -1.66
N ASN A 39 -16.00 -9.54 -1.25
CA ASN A 39 -16.97 -10.49 -1.81
C ASN A 39 -18.35 -10.36 -1.14
N GLY A 40 -19.32 -11.17 -1.55
CA GLY A 40 -20.67 -11.18 -0.99
C GLY A 40 -20.78 -11.50 0.52
N LYS A 41 -19.70 -11.96 1.16
CA LYS A 41 -19.61 -12.17 2.62
C LYS A 41 -18.90 -11.03 3.35
N GLY A 42 -18.57 -9.93 2.67
CA GLY A 42 -17.82 -8.81 3.25
C GLY A 42 -16.32 -9.09 3.46
N LYS A 43 -15.78 -10.22 2.98
CA LYS A 43 -14.36 -10.54 3.10
C LYS A 43 -13.58 -9.84 1.99
N PHE A 44 -12.49 -9.18 2.38
CA PHE A 44 -11.58 -8.49 1.47
C PHE A 44 -11.02 -9.40 0.36
N ILE A 45 -10.89 -8.83 -0.84
CA ILE A 45 -10.30 -9.46 -2.03
C ILE A 45 -8.93 -8.82 -2.29
N THR A 46 -7.92 -9.63 -2.66
CA THR A 46 -6.56 -9.10 -2.89
C THR A 46 -5.87 -9.67 -4.12
N GLN A 47 -4.78 -9.01 -4.52
CA GLN A 47 -3.86 -9.47 -5.57
C GLN A 47 -3.21 -10.85 -5.27
N ARG A 48 -3.29 -11.33 -4.02
CA ARG A 48 -2.86 -12.69 -3.66
C ARG A 48 -3.77 -13.76 -4.26
N GLU A 49 -5.04 -13.46 -4.42
CA GLU A 49 -6.02 -14.37 -5.01
C GLU A 49 -6.30 -13.96 -6.46
N TYR A 50 -6.42 -12.66 -6.72
CA TYR A 50 -6.80 -12.09 -8.01
C TYR A 50 -5.74 -11.12 -8.54
N PRO A 51 -4.67 -11.64 -9.17
CA PRO A 51 -3.57 -10.81 -9.66
C PRO A 51 -3.99 -9.85 -10.79
N GLN A 52 -5.17 -10.05 -11.40
CA GLN A 52 -5.79 -9.13 -12.35
C GLN A 52 -5.91 -7.70 -11.81
N LEU A 53 -6.08 -7.54 -10.49
CA LEU A 53 -6.14 -6.22 -9.84
C LEU A 53 -4.89 -5.37 -10.09
N ALA A 54 -3.74 -5.99 -10.32
CA ALA A 54 -2.52 -5.27 -10.67
C ALA A 54 -2.68 -4.45 -11.98
N ARG A 55 -3.59 -4.85 -12.87
CA ARG A 55 -3.82 -4.20 -14.17
C ARG A 55 -4.72 -2.97 -14.08
N VAL A 56 -5.39 -2.77 -12.95
CA VAL A 56 -6.29 -1.63 -12.73
C VAL A 56 -5.46 -0.40 -12.38
N SER A 57 -5.27 0.48 -13.37
CA SER A 57 -4.71 1.81 -13.12
C SER A 57 -5.75 2.69 -12.45
N VAL A 58 -5.29 3.48 -11.48
CA VAL A 58 -6.10 4.45 -10.76
C VAL A 58 -5.49 5.82 -11.03
N THR A 59 -6.32 6.80 -11.37
CA THR A 59 -5.96 8.22 -11.36
C THR A 59 -7.01 8.97 -10.55
N MET A 60 -6.65 10.15 -10.07
CA MET A 60 -7.49 10.94 -9.18
C MET A 60 -7.42 12.41 -9.58
N THR A 61 -8.57 13.07 -9.65
CA THR A 61 -8.71 14.53 -9.65
C THR A 61 -9.23 14.99 -8.29
N GLU A 62 -9.54 16.27 -8.09
CA GLU A 62 -10.05 16.76 -6.80
C GLU A 62 -11.31 16.01 -6.33
N ASP A 63 -12.23 15.71 -7.25
CA ASP A 63 -13.54 15.13 -6.91
C ASP A 63 -13.72 13.66 -7.33
N ASN A 64 -12.89 13.16 -8.25
CA ASN A 64 -13.16 11.91 -8.96
C ASN A 64 -11.98 10.94 -8.94
N PHE A 65 -12.31 9.65 -8.94
CA PHE A 65 -11.38 8.57 -9.26
C PHE A 65 -11.70 8.03 -10.65
N SER A 66 -10.67 7.80 -11.46
CA SER A 66 -10.80 7.07 -12.72
C SER A 66 -10.04 5.76 -12.64
N LEU A 67 -10.74 4.68 -12.93
CA LEU A 67 -10.23 3.33 -13.05
C LEU A 67 -10.08 3.00 -14.53
N LYS A 68 -8.98 2.35 -14.88
CA LYS A 68 -8.75 1.94 -16.27
C LYS A 68 -8.03 0.60 -16.34
N THR A 69 -8.44 -0.19 -17.32
CA THR A 69 -7.74 -1.39 -17.78
C THR A 69 -7.35 -1.21 -19.26
N SER A 70 -6.81 -2.24 -19.89
CA SER A 70 -6.57 -2.24 -21.33
C SER A 70 -7.85 -2.26 -22.18
N GLN A 71 -9.00 -2.61 -21.59
CA GLN A 71 -10.25 -2.86 -22.31
C GLN A 71 -11.36 -1.88 -21.95
N ASP A 72 -11.33 -1.30 -20.75
CA ASP A 72 -12.45 -0.50 -20.23
C ASP A 72 -11.97 0.55 -19.22
N SER A 73 -12.80 1.56 -18.95
CA SER A 73 -12.56 2.60 -17.96
C SER A 73 -13.85 3.05 -17.27
N LEU A 74 -13.75 3.41 -16.00
CA LEU A 74 -14.85 3.92 -15.20
C LEU A 74 -14.39 5.13 -14.38
N THR A 75 -15.19 6.19 -14.33
CA THR A 75 -14.95 7.34 -13.45
C THR A 75 -16.09 7.45 -12.45
N PHE A 76 -15.75 7.69 -11.18
CA PHE A 76 -16.73 7.81 -10.10
C PHE A 76 -16.30 8.83 -9.04
N CYS A 77 -17.28 9.46 -8.41
CA CYS A 77 -17.09 10.21 -7.17
C CYS A 77 -17.15 9.24 -5.98
N PRO A 78 -16.20 9.26 -5.03
CA PRO A 78 -16.30 8.46 -3.82
C PRO A 78 -17.56 8.76 -3.03
N ASN A 79 -18.25 7.70 -2.60
CA ASN A 79 -19.40 7.84 -1.73
C ASN A 79 -18.97 7.86 -0.25
N PHE A 80 -19.37 8.90 0.48
CA PHE A 80 -19.06 9.10 1.89
C PHE A 80 -20.21 8.77 2.84
N THR A 81 -21.44 8.61 2.33
CA THR A 81 -22.66 8.47 3.14
C THR A 81 -23.57 7.33 2.67
N GLY A 82 -23.09 6.51 1.74
CA GLY A 82 -23.82 5.36 1.18
C GLY A 82 -24.06 4.22 2.17
N GLU A 83 -24.56 3.10 1.63
CA GLU A 83 -24.90 1.91 2.41
C GLU A 83 -23.71 1.42 3.25
N LYS A 84 -23.94 1.25 4.56
CA LYS A 84 -22.95 0.70 5.48
C LYS A 84 -22.93 -0.82 5.40
N ARG A 85 -21.73 -1.40 5.22
CA ARG A 85 -21.50 -2.85 5.15
C ARG A 85 -20.49 -3.30 6.20
N ALA A 86 -20.81 -4.39 6.88
CA ALA A 86 -19.83 -5.08 7.73
C ALA A 86 -18.80 -5.79 6.84
N VAL A 87 -17.52 -5.54 7.13
CA VAL A 87 -16.41 -6.09 6.34
C VAL A 87 -15.32 -6.65 7.23
N GLN A 88 -14.61 -7.63 6.69
CA GLN A 88 -13.47 -8.26 7.36
C GLN A 88 -12.20 -8.04 6.55
N ILE A 89 -11.16 -7.54 7.22
CA ILE A 89 -9.79 -7.47 6.72
C ILE A 89 -8.86 -8.11 7.74
N TRP A 90 -8.23 -9.22 7.37
CA TRP A 90 -7.45 -10.05 8.29
C TRP A 90 -8.29 -10.47 9.50
N GLU A 91 -7.79 -10.24 10.71
CA GLU A 91 -8.50 -10.48 11.98
C GLU A 91 -9.42 -9.31 12.36
N SER A 92 -9.33 -8.15 11.68
CA SER A 92 -10.13 -6.97 11.97
C SER A 92 -11.50 -7.03 11.29
N HIS A 93 -12.54 -6.65 12.03
CA HIS A 93 -13.89 -6.42 11.54
C HIS A 93 -14.23 -4.93 11.69
N THR A 94 -14.79 -4.32 10.66
CA THR A 94 -15.16 -2.89 10.67
C THR A 94 -16.35 -2.64 9.75
N ILE A 95 -16.81 -1.39 9.68
CA ILE A 95 -17.86 -0.93 8.78
C ILE A 95 -17.23 -0.13 7.63
N ALA A 96 -17.71 -0.41 6.42
CA ALA A 96 -17.33 0.30 5.21
C ALA A 96 -18.57 0.84 4.49
N ILE A 97 -18.37 1.84 3.64
CA ILE A 97 -19.40 2.49 2.83
C ILE A 97 -19.31 1.95 1.42
N ASP A 98 -20.43 1.42 0.94
CA ASP A 98 -20.55 0.92 -0.43
C ASP A 98 -20.37 2.03 -1.47
N GLN A 99 -19.65 1.74 -2.55
CA GLN A 99 -19.36 2.72 -3.60
C GLN A 99 -20.33 2.66 -4.79
N GLY A 100 -21.29 1.73 -4.82
CA GLY A 100 -22.37 1.67 -5.81
C GLY A 100 -22.27 0.49 -6.78
N ASP A 101 -23.39 0.22 -7.46
CA ASP A 101 -23.56 -0.95 -8.33
C ASP A 101 -22.73 -0.86 -9.61
N GLU A 102 -22.61 0.32 -10.21
CA GLU A 102 -21.82 0.51 -11.44
C GLU A 102 -20.35 0.10 -11.23
N ILE A 103 -19.77 0.46 -10.09
CA ILE A 103 -18.39 0.09 -9.75
C ILE A 103 -18.29 -1.41 -9.44
N ALA A 104 -19.28 -1.98 -8.76
CA ALA A 104 -19.34 -3.41 -8.48
C ALA A 104 -19.37 -4.23 -9.78
N GLU A 105 -20.25 -3.88 -10.71
CA GLU A 105 -20.36 -4.52 -12.03
C GLU A 105 -19.07 -4.38 -12.85
N TRP A 106 -18.40 -3.22 -12.77
CA TRP A 106 -17.13 -3.00 -13.45
C TRP A 106 -16.02 -3.92 -12.94
N PHE A 107 -15.88 -4.08 -11.62
CA PHE A 107 -14.90 -5.01 -11.06
C PHE A 107 -15.29 -6.47 -11.25
N GLU A 108 -16.57 -6.81 -11.24
CA GLU A 108 -17.06 -8.17 -11.51
C GLU A 108 -16.65 -8.63 -12.91
N LYS A 109 -16.76 -7.77 -13.93
CA LYS A 109 -16.26 -8.06 -15.30
C LYS A 109 -14.76 -8.38 -15.35
N ILE A 110 -13.97 -7.82 -14.44
CA ILE A 110 -12.50 -8.01 -14.41
C ILE A 110 -12.11 -9.27 -13.64
N LEU A 111 -12.85 -9.58 -12.57
CA LEU A 111 -12.54 -10.67 -11.65
C LEU A 111 -13.30 -11.96 -11.92
N ASP A 112 -14.37 -11.90 -12.71
CA ASP A 112 -15.29 -13.00 -12.97
C ASP A 112 -15.93 -13.57 -11.69
N ILE A 113 -16.11 -12.70 -10.69
CA ILE A 113 -16.78 -13.01 -9.43
C ILE A 113 -17.57 -11.80 -8.91
N PRO A 114 -18.71 -12.01 -8.23
CA PRO A 114 -19.43 -10.94 -7.55
C PRO A 114 -18.55 -10.27 -6.50
N CYS A 115 -18.36 -8.96 -6.63
CA CYS A 115 -17.58 -8.17 -5.70
C CYS A 115 -18.08 -6.74 -5.62
N ARG A 116 -17.75 -6.04 -4.53
CA ARG A 116 -18.12 -4.65 -4.34
C ARG A 116 -16.93 -3.84 -3.87
N LEU A 117 -16.80 -2.62 -4.39
CA LEU A 117 -15.85 -1.64 -3.87
C LEU A 117 -16.46 -0.97 -2.64
N VAL A 118 -15.69 -0.93 -1.56
CA VAL A 118 -16.10 -0.28 -0.32
C VAL A 118 -15.01 0.67 0.15
N ARG A 119 -15.41 1.76 0.79
CA ARG A 119 -14.53 2.74 1.44
C ARG A 119 -14.64 2.63 2.96
N GLN A 120 -13.54 2.77 3.69
CA GLN A 120 -13.57 2.71 5.15
C GLN A 120 -14.48 3.81 5.71
N SER A 121 -15.37 3.46 6.66
CA SER A 121 -16.17 4.45 7.37
C SER A 121 -15.30 5.22 8.37
N PRO A 122 -15.35 6.57 8.40
CA PRO A 122 -14.63 7.35 9.41
C PRO A 122 -15.13 7.09 10.84
N ASP A 123 -16.38 6.63 10.99
CA ASP A 123 -17.02 6.34 12.28
C ASP A 123 -16.46 5.06 12.95
N TYR A 124 -15.80 4.19 12.18
CA TYR A 124 -15.34 2.87 12.62
C TYR A 124 -13.86 2.66 12.25
N PRO A 125 -12.93 3.42 12.87
CA PRO A 125 -11.51 3.31 12.56
C PRO A 125 -10.99 1.92 12.90
N ARG A 126 -10.03 1.44 12.09
CA ARG A 126 -9.32 0.19 12.34
C ARG A 126 -7.98 0.51 13.01
N PRO A 127 -7.63 -0.11 14.15
CA PRO A 127 -6.33 0.10 14.77
C PRO A 127 -5.22 -0.75 14.14
N ALA A 128 -4.00 -0.23 14.15
CA ALA A 128 -2.78 -0.98 13.86
C ALA A 128 -2.47 -1.96 15.00
N ASN A 129 -1.55 -2.90 14.79
CA ASN A 129 -1.22 -3.86 15.83
C ASN A 129 -0.54 -3.17 17.03
N PRO A 130 -1.14 -3.20 18.23
CA PRO A 130 -0.68 -2.40 19.37
C PRO A 130 0.68 -2.83 19.90
N ARG A 131 1.06 -4.11 19.70
CA ARG A 131 2.39 -4.62 20.06
C ARG A 131 3.53 -3.85 19.41
N TYR A 132 3.28 -3.29 18.22
CA TYR A 132 4.28 -2.54 17.46
C TYR A 132 3.97 -1.04 17.41
N ALA A 133 2.69 -0.66 17.36
CA ALA A 133 2.28 0.74 17.36
C ALA A 133 2.44 1.42 18.73
N GLY A 134 2.58 0.65 19.81
CA GLY A 134 2.73 1.16 21.17
C GLY A 134 1.43 1.65 21.81
N ASN A 135 0.31 1.63 21.07
CA ASN A 135 -1.03 1.97 21.57
C ASN A 135 -2.13 1.30 20.72
N ASP A 136 -3.34 1.20 21.28
CA ASP A 136 -4.51 0.61 20.61
C ASP A 136 -5.26 1.57 19.66
N HIS A 137 -4.77 2.80 19.50
CA HIS A 137 -5.52 3.89 18.85
C HIS A 137 -4.92 4.33 17.53
N THR A 138 -3.74 3.83 17.15
CA THR A 138 -3.08 4.22 15.90
C THR A 138 -3.94 3.74 14.74
N PRO A 139 -4.58 4.65 13.99
CA PRO A 139 -5.54 4.24 12.99
C PRO A 139 -4.81 3.80 11.73
N VAL A 140 -5.40 2.88 11.00
CA VAL A 140 -4.88 2.39 9.71
C VAL A 140 -6.06 2.15 8.79
N SER A 141 -5.85 2.43 7.51
CA SER A 141 -6.83 2.16 6.46
C SER A 141 -6.95 0.65 6.17
N PHE A 142 -7.39 0.28 4.97
CA PHE A 142 -7.33 -1.11 4.51
C PHE A 142 -5.91 -1.56 4.11
N ALA A 143 -4.86 -0.82 4.50
CA ALA A 143 -3.48 -1.28 4.46
C ALA A 143 -3.30 -2.58 5.29
N ASP A 144 -2.25 -3.34 5.00
CA ASP A 144 -2.05 -4.68 5.58
C ASP A 144 -1.86 -4.66 7.10
N GLY A 145 -1.24 -3.62 7.66
CA GLY A 145 -0.99 -3.56 9.09
C GLY A 145 -0.60 -2.19 9.64
N TYR A 146 0.01 -1.34 8.82
CA TYR A 146 0.55 -0.05 9.24
C TYR A 146 0.26 1.06 8.21
N PRO A 147 0.24 2.32 8.65
CA PRO A 147 -0.07 3.49 7.82
C PRO A 147 0.79 3.66 6.57
N ILE A 148 2.11 3.49 6.69
CA ILE A 148 3.07 3.86 5.65
C ILE A 148 4.13 2.76 5.55
N LEU A 149 4.46 2.38 4.32
CA LEU A 149 5.65 1.58 4.02
C LEU A 149 6.75 2.49 3.48
N LEU A 150 7.91 2.47 4.14
CA LEU A 150 9.13 3.15 3.69
C LEU A 150 10.12 2.15 3.09
N THR A 151 10.72 2.52 1.97
CA THR A 151 11.81 1.76 1.33
C THR A 151 12.90 2.71 0.89
N ASN A 152 14.10 2.21 0.67
CA ASN A 152 15.18 3.00 0.10
C ASN A 152 15.62 2.49 -1.28
N THR A 153 16.15 3.39 -2.11
CA THR A 153 16.60 3.10 -3.49
C THR A 153 17.81 2.17 -3.53
N ALA A 154 18.79 2.34 -2.65
CA ALA A 154 19.97 1.46 -2.54
C ALA A 154 19.60 0.01 -2.18
N SER A 155 18.56 -0.23 -1.37
CA SER A 155 18.02 -1.56 -1.06
C SER A 155 17.48 -2.25 -2.32
N LEU A 156 16.81 -1.49 -3.19
CA LEU A 156 16.30 -2.03 -4.46
C LEU A 156 17.45 -2.30 -5.44
N GLU A 157 18.45 -1.42 -5.49
CA GLU A 157 19.62 -1.60 -6.34
C GLU A 157 20.43 -2.85 -5.94
N ASP A 158 20.73 -3.03 -4.66
CA ASP A 158 21.40 -4.24 -4.14
C ASP A 158 20.61 -5.51 -4.49
N LEU A 159 19.29 -5.49 -4.35
CA LEU A 159 18.45 -6.61 -4.77
C LEU A 159 18.56 -6.86 -6.28
N ASN A 160 18.47 -5.81 -7.09
CA ASN A 160 18.50 -5.92 -8.54
C ASN A 160 19.85 -6.42 -9.07
N GLN A 161 20.97 -6.12 -8.40
CA GLN A 161 22.28 -6.69 -8.72
C GLN A 161 22.36 -8.21 -8.50
N ARG A 162 21.45 -8.77 -7.68
CA ARG A 162 21.36 -10.21 -7.39
C ARG A 162 20.34 -10.93 -8.30
N LEU A 163 19.57 -10.20 -9.10
CA LEU A 163 18.53 -10.73 -9.97
C LEU A 163 19.03 -10.88 -11.41
N VAL A 164 18.55 -11.93 -12.10
CA VAL A 164 18.78 -12.10 -13.54
C VAL A 164 18.10 -10.99 -14.34
N ALA A 165 16.91 -10.58 -13.91
CA ALA A 165 16.16 -9.48 -14.49
C ALA A 165 15.75 -8.50 -13.38
N PRO A 166 16.12 -7.21 -13.46
CA PRO A 166 15.80 -6.24 -12.44
C PRO A 166 14.28 -6.03 -12.35
N VAL A 167 13.82 -5.69 -11.14
CA VAL A 167 12.42 -5.36 -10.87
C VAL A 167 12.27 -3.90 -10.43
N PRO A 168 11.16 -3.24 -10.76
CA PRO A 168 10.88 -1.88 -10.31
C PRO A 168 10.41 -1.84 -8.84
N MET A 169 10.55 -0.67 -8.21
CA MET A 169 10.11 -0.45 -6.82
C MET A 169 8.62 -0.75 -6.60
N ASN A 170 7.79 -0.60 -7.63
CA ASN A 170 6.35 -0.82 -7.57
C ASN A 170 5.95 -2.26 -7.16
N ARG A 171 6.87 -3.24 -7.23
CA ARG A 171 6.66 -4.59 -6.68
C ARG A 171 6.48 -4.59 -5.17
N PHE A 172 7.17 -3.69 -4.47
CA PHE A 172 7.16 -3.59 -3.01
C PHE A 172 6.04 -2.70 -2.48
N ARG A 173 5.45 -1.90 -3.37
CA ARG A 173 4.31 -1.02 -3.11
C ARG A 173 4.53 -0.03 -1.94
N PRO A 174 5.72 0.60 -1.82
CA PRO A 174 5.99 1.57 -0.76
C PRO A 174 5.16 2.83 -0.94
N ASN A 175 4.98 3.56 0.15
CA ASN A 175 4.39 4.90 0.15
C ASN A 175 5.45 5.98 0.04
N ILE A 176 6.58 5.78 0.72
CA ILE A 176 7.71 6.71 0.72
C ILE A 176 8.93 5.94 0.24
N VAL A 177 9.56 6.44 -0.82
CA VAL A 177 10.86 5.97 -1.30
C VAL A 177 11.89 7.06 -1.02
N ILE A 178 13.04 6.64 -0.52
CA ILE A 178 14.11 7.56 -0.13
C ILE A 178 15.43 7.19 -0.80
N SER A 179 16.31 8.17 -0.92
CA SER A 179 17.72 7.94 -1.25
C SER A 179 18.49 7.53 0.00
N SER A 180 19.42 6.59 -0.16
CA SER A 180 20.40 6.18 0.86
C SER A 180 21.70 5.82 0.16
N ASP A 181 22.82 5.98 0.84
CA ASP A 181 24.14 5.49 0.40
C ASP A 181 24.34 3.99 0.71
N ARG A 182 23.48 3.41 1.56
CA ARG A 182 23.61 2.03 2.04
C ARG A 182 22.31 1.26 1.86
N ALA A 183 22.42 0.07 1.26
CA ALA A 183 21.32 -0.87 1.18
C ALA A 183 20.88 -1.33 2.58
N PHE A 184 19.58 -1.38 2.80
CA PHE A 184 18.90 -1.84 4.02
C PHE A 184 19.21 -1.04 5.29
N SER A 185 19.76 0.17 5.17
CA SER A 185 20.04 1.04 6.33
C SER A 185 18.78 1.33 7.15
N GLU A 186 17.61 1.38 6.51
CA GLU A 186 16.31 1.58 7.14
C GLU A 186 16.00 0.58 8.25
N SER A 187 16.53 -0.65 8.17
CA SER A 187 16.27 -1.69 9.17
C SER A 187 16.91 -1.44 10.53
N SER A 188 17.81 -0.47 10.64
CA SER A 188 18.45 -0.08 11.91
C SER A 188 17.83 1.15 12.55
N TRP A 189 16.99 1.89 11.82
CA TRP A 189 16.47 3.16 12.33
C TRP A 189 15.26 2.92 13.22
N GLN A 190 15.16 3.72 14.28
CA GLN A 190 13.99 3.74 15.16
C GLN A 190 13.08 4.92 14.82
N LYS A 191 13.68 6.04 14.43
CA LYS A 191 12.97 7.28 14.14
C LYS A 191 13.64 8.05 13.01
N ILE A 192 12.82 8.70 12.19
CA ILE A 192 13.28 9.65 11.17
C ILE A 192 12.43 10.92 11.21
N ALA A 193 12.96 12.00 10.68
CA ALA A 193 12.19 13.18 10.31
C ALA A 193 12.22 13.40 8.79
N ILE A 194 11.08 13.79 8.24
CA ILE A 194 10.92 14.29 6.88
C ILE A 194 10.23 15.64 6.98
N GLY A 195 10.95 16.72 6.67
CA GLY A 195 10.49 18.07 7.00
C GLY A 195 10.24 18.22 8.51
N GLU A 196 9.04 18.66 8.89
CA GLU A 196 8.63 18.87 10.29
C GLU A 196 7.96 17.64 10.93
N ILE A 197 7.82 16.55 10.18
CA ILE A 197 7.08 15.36 10.61
C ILE A 197 8.06 14.28 11.01
N ASN A 198 7.90 13.79 12.24
CA ASN A 198 8.61 12.62 12.73
C ASN A 198 7.85 11.34 12.40
N TYR A 199 8.59 10.27 12.12
CA TYR A 199 8.06 8.94 11.86
C TYR A 199 8.78 7.90 12.72
N ALA A 200 8.01 7.07 13.41
CA ALA A 200 8.52 5.91 14.12
C ALA A 200 8.59 4.72 13.16
N LEU A 201 9.74 4.06 13.07
CA LEU A 201 9.90 2.80 12.35
C LEU A 201 9.60 1.66 13.33
N VAL A 202 8.51 0.94 13.07
CA VAL A 202 7.93 0.05 14.09
C VAL A 202 8.05 -1.42 13.75
N LYS A 203 8.22 -1.78 12.48
CA LYS A 203 8.27 -3.18 12.09
C LYS A 203 8.85 -3.40 10.68
N PRO A 204 9.82 -4.31 10.52
CA PRO A 204 10.25 -4.80 9.21
C PRO A 204 9.09 -5.35 8.39
N CYS A 205 9.03 -4.96 7.11
CA CYS A 205 7.92 -5.35 6.24
C CYS A 205 8.18 -6.72 5.60
N SER A 206 7.45 -7.73 6.09
CA SER A 206 7.46 -9.08 5.53
C SER A 206 6.79 -9.08 4.16
N ARG A 207 7.48 -9.63 3.16
CA ARG A 207 7.08 -9.64 1.77
C ARG A 207 6.36 -10.93 1.41
N CYS A 208 5.32 -10.77 0.59
CA CYS A 208 4.51 -11.88 0.10
C CYS A 208 4.54 -12.00 -1.42
N ILE A 209 3.79 -12.97 -1.94
CA ILE A 209 3.70 -13.31 -3.36
C ILE A 209 3.36 -12.12 -4.28
N ILE A 210 2.70 -11.07 -3.77
CA ILE A 210 2.40 -9.84 -4.51
C ILE A 210 3.66 -9.22 -5.15
N THR A 211 4.81 -9.33 -4.49
CA THR A 211 6.08 -8.81 -5.03
C THR A 211 6.49 -9.49 -6.34
N THR A 212 6.01 -10.71 -6.59
CA THR A 212 6.27 -11.47 -7.82
C THR A 212 5.31 -11.14 -8.96
N THR A 213 4.26 -10.36 -8.68
CA THR A 213 3.28 -9.96 -9.68
C THR A 213 3.79 -8.75 -10.44
N ASP A 214 3.86 -8.89 -11.76
CA ASP A 214 4.08 -7.78 -12.65
C ASP A 214 2.90 -6.81 -12.60
N GLN A 215 3.16 -5.57 -12.17
CA GLN A 215 2.10 -4.58 -11.96
C GLN A 215 1.54 -4.02 -13.28
N GLU A 216 2.11 -4.37 -14.44
CA GLU A 216 1.57 -3.97 -15.74
C GLU A 216 0.64 -5.04 -16.32
N THR A 217 1.11 -6.28 -16.32
CA THR A 217 0.47 -7.43 -16.96
C THR A 217 -0.40 -8.25 -16.00
N GLY A 218 -0.22 -8.11 -14.69
CA GLY A 218 -0.83 -8.95 -13.66
C GLY A 218 -0.30 -10.39 -13.65
N ARG A 219 0.77 -10.70 -14.38
CA ARG A 219 1.35 -12.04 -14.41
C ARG A 219 2.33 -12.21 -13.25
N ARG A 220 2.32 -13.38 -12.61
CA ARG A 220 3.34 -13.74 -11.62
C ARG A 220 4.58 -14.25 -12.30
N ASN A 221 5.73 -13.87 -11.77
CA ASN A 221 6.99 -14.45 -12.18
C ASN A 221 7.00 -15.96 -11.82
N PRO A 222 7.15 -16.88 -12.79
CA PRO A 222 7.08 -18.31 -12.53
C PRO A 222 8.23 -18.84 -11.68
N GLN A 223 9.36 -18.13 -11.63
CA GLN A 223 10.50 -18.43 -10.75
C GLN A 223 10.34 -17.82 -9.34
N GLN A 224 9.20 -17.19 -9.06
CA GLN A 224 8.89 -16.50 -7.80
C GLN A 224 9.85 -15.34 -7.47
N GLU A 225 10.48 -14.73 -8.48
CA GLU A 225 11.29 -13.54 -8.29
C GLU A 225 10.42 -12.30 -8.07
N PRO A 226 10.85 -11.34 -7.23
CA PRO A 226 12.16 -11.27 -6.54
C PRO A 226 12.18 -11.98 -5.17
N LEU A 227 11.07 -12.62 -4.79
CA LEU A 227 10.88 -13.16 -3.45
C LEU A 227 11.83 -14.34 -3.17
N LYS A 228 12.10 -15.17 -4.19
CA LYS A 228 13.10 -16.24 -4.14
C LYS A 228 14.49 -15.69 -3.82
N THR A 229 14.98 -14.70 -4.57
CA THR A 229 16.29 -14.08 -4.31
C THR A 229 16.35 -13.41 -2.94
N LEU A 230 15.35 -12.61 -2.57
CA LEU A 230 15.28 -12.00 -1.23
C LEU A 230 15.36 -13.05 -0.11
N SER A 231 14.77 -14.22 -0.30
CA SER A 231 14.77 -15.27 0.71
C SER A 231 16.16 -15.83 1.07
N THR A 232 17.16 -15.60 0.21
CA THR A 232 18.53 -16.08 0.41
C THR A 232 19.35 -15.21 1.36
N PHE A 233 18.99 -13.93 1.53
CA PHE A 233 19.78 -12.97 2.32
C PHE A 233 18.95 -12.02 3.20
N ARG A 234 17.63 -11.97 3.03
CA ARG A 234 16.70 -11.15 3.81
C ARG A 234 15.64 -11.98 4.53
N ARG A 235 15.93 -13.24 4.84
CA ARG A 235 15.05 -14.10 5.64
C ARG A 235 15.36 -13.92 7.12
N PHE A 236 14.35 -13.53 7.88
CA PHE A 236 14.43 -13.29 9.32
C PHE A 236 13.27 -14.01 10.04
N PRO A 237 13.30 -14.11 11.38
CA PRO A 237 12.12 -14.49 12.15
C PRO A 237 10.94 -13.55 11.82
N GLY A 238 9.90 -14.07 11.17
CA GLY A 238 8.75 -13.29 10.67
C GLY A 238 8.63 -13.17 9.14
N GLY A 239 9.60 -13.70 8.38
CA GLY A 239 9.51 -13.85 6.93
C GLY A 239 10.66 -13.21 6.15
N ILE A 240 10.37 -12.83 4.91
CA ILE A 240 11.34 -12.26 3.97
C ILE A 240 11.17 -10.74 4.00
N MET A 241 12.17 -9.97 4.41
CA MET A 241 11.99 -8.54 4.73
C MET A 241 12.49 -7.62 3.62
N PHE A 242 11.68 -6.61 3.27
CA PHE A 242 12.08 -5.49 2.42
C PHE A 242 11.25 -4.24 2.74
N GLY A 243 11.92 -3.16 3.12
CA GLY A 243 11.28 -1.94 3.64
C GLY A 243 10.81 -2.07 5.08
N GLU A 244 10.42 -0.92 5.64
CA GLU A 244 10.02 -0.76 7.04
C GLU A 244 8.62 -0.16 7.12
N ASN A 245 7.79 -0.69 8.01
CA ASN A 245 6.51 -0.09 8.33
C ASN A 245 6.73 1.07 9.30
N VAL A 246 6.16 2.23 8.96
CA VAL A 246 6.36 3.46 9.73
C VAL A 246 5.02 4.10 10.09
N ILE A 247 5.01 4.80 11.23
CA ILE A 247 3.85 5.53 11.75
C ILE A 247 4.23 7.02 11.84
N PRO A 248 3.45 7.92 11.22
CA PRO A 248 3.65 9.36 11.40
C PRO A 248 3.22 9.79 12.81
N GLU A 249 4.02 10.64 13.46
CA GLU A 249 3.70 11.20 14.78
C GLU A 249 2.93 12.52 14.69
N LYS A 250 2.90 13.15 13.51
CA LYS A 250 2.20 14.40 13.24
C LYS A 250 1.56 14.38 11.85
N ILE A 251 0.56 15.22 11.67
CA ILE A 251 -0.01 15.55 10.36
C ILE A 251 0.82 16.64 9.68
N GLY A 252 0.70 16.75 8.36
CA GLY A 252 1.35 17.79 7.59
C GLY A 252 1.47 17.42 6.12
N THR A 253 2.39 18.02 5.39
CA THR A 253 2.65 17.72 3.98
C THR A 253 4.11 17.39 3.78
N ILE A 254 4.38 16.36 2.98
CA ILE A 254 5.72 16.02 2.51
C ILE A 254 5.78 16.08 0.98
N LYS A 255 6.97 16.33 0.44
CA LYS A 255 7.23 16.48 -0.99
C LYS A 255 8.41 15.62 -1.41
N VAL A 256 8.41 15.24 -2.68
CA VAL A 256 9.62 14.71 -3.32
C VAL A 256 10.72 15.76 -3.22
N GLY A 257 11.91 15.33 -2.81
CA GLY A 257 13.06 16.19 -2.54
C GLY A 257 13.20 16.62 -1.07
N ASP A 258 12.20 16.39 -0.21
CA ASP A 258 12.33 16.74 1.21
C ASP A 258 13.50 15.99 1.87
N PRO A 259 14.31 16.67 2.70
CA PRO A 259 15.44 16.05 3.38
C PRO A 259 14.96 15.08 4.46
N ILE A 260 15.78 14.07 4.70
CA ILE A 260 15.52 13.04 5.71
C ILE A 260 16.69 12.95 6.66
N THR A 261 16.36 12.96 7.95
CA THR A 261 17.31 12.82 9.06
C THR A 261 16.90 11.65 9.94
N VAL A 262 17.85 10.79 10.30
CA VAL A 262 17.67 9.76 11.32
C VAL A 262 17.85 10.41 12.69
N ILE A 263 16.93 10.18 13.61
CA ILE A 263 16.90 10.79 14.94
C ILE A 263 17.07 9.70 16.01
#